data_AF-A0A4P7UAY7-F1
#
_entry.id   AF-A0A4P7UAY7-F1
#
_cell.length_a   1.000
_cell.length_b   1.000
_cell.length_c   1.000
_cell.angle_alpha   90.00
_cell.angle_beta   90.00
_cell.angle_gamma   90.00
#
_symmetry.space_group_name_H-M   'P 1'
#
loop_
_entity.id
_entity.type
_entity.pdbx_description
1 polymer ?
#
loop_
_entity_poly.entity_id
_entity_poly.type
_entity_poly.pdbx_seq_one_letter_code
_entity_poly.pdbx_strand_id
1 'polypeptide(L)'
;MLAVAAAAGAFFTFGPGLRTRGRRVDAAEAQVPEVEAWAQPEYPEVLVVNRSPVPVHDVRAFVALGRRRAKCVGWIRTLPPTGDKPSRVAINADSRERWIEWQGAERRGGRDVVVEVTFRDHTGQHWRRDRTGAFAAIDG
;
A
#
# COMPACT_ATOMS: atom_id res chain seq x y z
N MET A 1 -35.34 45.63 25.41
CA MET A 1 -34.12 44.84 25.11
C MET A 1 -33.55 44.31 26.42
N LEU A 2 -32.87 43.15 26.39
CA LEU A 2 -32.53 42.19 27.48
C LEU A 2 -33.58 41.06 27.59
N ALA A 3 -33.35 39.83 27.13
CA ALA A 3 -32.28 38.83 27.40
C ALA A 3 -32.38 38.26 28.83
N VAL A 4 -32.25 36.98 29.15
CA VAL A 4 -32.05 35.69 28.45
C VAL A 4 -32.18 34.61 29.55
N ALA A 5 -32.27 33.34 29.15
CA ALA A 5 -31.86 32.13 29.87
C ALA A 5 -32.87 31.45 30.82
N ALA A 6 -33.43 30.39 30.26
CA ALA A 6 -33.94 29.24 30.97
C ALA A 6 -32.82 28.40 31.60
N ALA A 7 -33.13 27.86 32.78
CA ALA A 7 -32.97 26.48 33.28
C ALA A 7 -31.79 25.63 32.76
N ALA A 8 -31.18 24.71 33.50
CA ALA A 8 -31.23 24.21 34.86
C ALA A 8 -30.20 23.05 34.85
N GLY A 9 -29.67 22.62 36.00
CA GLY A 9 -28.98 21.33 36.05
C GLY A 9 -27.91 21.24 37.11
N ALA A 10 -28.29 20.62 38.22
CA ALA A 10 -27.51 20.38 39.42
C ALA A 10 -26.38 19.34 39.26
N PHE A 11 -25.28 19.62 39.99
CA PHE A 11 -24.41 18.72 40.79
C PHE A 11 -24.03 17.33 40.28
N PHE A 12 -22.73 16.97 40.36
CA PHE A 12 -22.22 15.89 41.24
C PHE A 12 -20.66 15.83 41.28
N THR A 13 -20.14 16.01 42.50
CA THR A 13 -18.98 15.37 43.17
C THR A 13 -17.63 15.13 42.48
N PHE A 14 -16.60 15.72 43.11
CA PHE A 14 -15.19 15.33 43.11
C PHE A 14 -14.96 13.92 43.66
N GLY A 15 -14.19 13.10 42.94
CA GLY A 15 -13.48 11.93 43.47
C GLY A 15 -11.97 12.10 43.24
N PRO A 16 -11.10 11.86 44.25
CA PRO A 16 -9.67 12.02 44.08
C PRO A 16 -9.02 10.73 43.59
N GLY A 17 -8.12 10.85 42.62
CA GLY A 17 -7.14 9.81 42.32
C GLY A 17 -7.27 9.21 40.93
N LEU A 18 -6.53 9.79 39.98
CA LEU A 18 -5.84 9.02 38.94
C LEU A 18 -4.72 9.87 38.37
N ARG A 19 -3.54 9.64 38.94
CA ARG A 19 -2.26 10.12 38.43
C ARG A 19 -1.85 9.17 37.29
N THR A 20 -2.56 9.20 36.17
CA THR A 20 -2.07 8.57 34.94
C THR A 20 -1.22 9.58 34.19
N ARG A 21 0.10 9.40 34.38
CA ARG A 21 1.17 9.90 33.52
C ARG A 21 0.71 9.94 32.07
N GLY A 22 1.02 11.05 31.41
CA GLY A 22 0.78 11.27 30.01
C GLY A 22 1.16 10.05 29.18
N ARG A 23 0.16 9.51 28.49
CA ARG A 23 0.38 8.87 27.21
C ARG A 23 -0.38 9.72 26.21
N ARG A 24 0.23 10.86 25.83
CA ARG A 24 0.16 11.25 24.42
C ARG A 24 0.90 10.12 23.70
N VAL A 25 0.16 9.06 23.38
CA VAL A 25 0.41 8.43 22.10
C VAL A 25 -0.06 9.52 21.17
N ASP A 26 0.88 10.36 20.74
CA ASP A 26 0.78 10.87 19.38
C ASP A 26 0.63 9.58 18.58
N ALA A 27 -0.62 9.23 18.27
CA ALA A 27 -0.88 8.27 17.24
C ALA A 27 -0.23 8.93 16.05
N ALA A 28 1.03 8.57 15.80
CA ALA A 28 1.67 8.81 14.53
C ALA A 28 0.60 8.37 13.55
N GLU A 29 -0.01 9.34 12.84
CA GLU A 29 -0.84 9.03 11.69
C GLU A 29 -0.07 7.95 10.96
N ALA A 30 -0.63 6.75 10.87
CA ALA A 30 0.04 5.65 10.22
C ALA A 30 0.25 6.12 8.79
N GLN A 31 1.46 6.64 8.52
CA GLN A 31 1.73 7.36 7.30
C GLN A 31 1.61 6.32 6.22
N VAL A 32 0.57 6.47 5.39
CA VAL A 32 0.27 5.50 4.35
C VAL A 32 1.51 5.36 3.49
N PRO A 33 2.06 4.16 3.31
CA PRO A 33 3.32 4.01 2.58
C PRO A 33 3.14 4.42 1.12
N GLU A 34 4.19 5.01 0.54
CA GLU A 34 4.19 5.56 -0.82
C GLU A 34 4.91 4.60 -1.77
N VAL A 35 4.36 3.39 -1.91
CA VAL A 35 4.90 2.37 -2.81
C VAL A 35 4.15 2.39 -4.13
N GLU A 36 4.82 2.77 -5.21
CA GLU A 36 4.25 2.74 -6.56
C GLU A 36 4.80 1.57 -7.35
N ALA A 37 3.97 1.02 -8.24
CA ALA A 37 4.40 -0.05 -9.13
C ALA A 37 3.65 0.01 -10.46
N TRP A 38 4.37 -0.34 -11.51
CA TRP A 38 3.86 -0.39 -12.88
C TRP A 38 4.68 -1.39 -13.69
N ALA A 39 4.17 -1.74 -14.86
CA ALA A 39 4.89 -2.54 -15.83
C ALA A 39 4.52 -2.09 -17.24
N GLN A 40 5.44 -2.32 -18.16
CA GLN A 40 5.24 -2.01 -19.56
C GLN A 40 4.89 -3.30 -20.31
N PRO A 41 3.92 -3.30 -21.22
CA PRO A 41 3.59 -4.47 -22.01
C PRO A 41 4.79 -5.11 -22.70
N GLU A 42 5.69 -4.29 -23.22
CA GLU A 42 6.81 -4.64 -24.10
C GLU A 42 7.98 -5.31 -23.36
N TYR A 43 8.07 -5.11 -22.05
CA TYR A 43 9.18 -5.62 -21.25
C TYR A 43 8.64 -6.49 -20.12
N PRO A 44 9.12 -7.74 -19.96
CA PRO A 44 8.76 -8.59 -18.83
C PRO A 44 9.50 -8.11 -17.58
N GLU A 45 9.23 -6.87 -17.15
CA GLU A 45 9.80 -6.21 -15.99
C GLU A 45 8.68 -5.50 -15.22
N VAL A 46 8.63 -5.71 -13.91
CA VAL A 46 7.82 -4.89 -13.01
C VAL A 46 8.74 -3.91 -12.32
N LEU A 47 8.39 -2.64 -12.41
CA LEU A 47 9.09 -1.54 -11.77
C LEU A 47 8.34 -1.17 -10.50
N VAL A 48 9.10 -1.01 -9.41
CA VAL A 48 8.57 -0.61 -8.10
C VAL A 48 9.42 0.52 -7.55
N VAL A 49 8.75 1.53 -7.01
CA VAL A 49 9.33 2.67 -6.33
C VAL A 49 8.84 2.69 -4.89
N ASN A 50 9.74 2.96 -3.96
CA ASN A 50 9.40 3.33 -2.59
C ASN A 50 9.75 4.81 -2.39
N ARG A 51 8.74 5.68 -2.33
CA ARG A 51 8.92 7.11 -2.02
C ARG A 51 8.90 7.41 -0.52
N SER A 52 8.55 6.43 0.32
CA SER A 52 8.61 6.60 1.77
C SER A 52 10.05 6.80 2.26
N PRO A 53 10.26 7.54 3.37
CA PRO A 53 11.60 7.80 3.92
C PRO A 53 12.25 6.56 4.56
N VAL A 54 11.51 5.45 4.67
CA VAL A 54 11.91 4.21 5.34
C VAL A 54 11.80 3.01 4.38
N PRO A 55 12.64 1.98 4.56
CA PRO A 55 12.56 0.77 3.75
C PRO A 55 11.22 0.03 3.98
N VAL A 56 10.79 -0.68 2.95
CA VAL A 56 9.68 -1.65 3.02
C VAL A 56 10.20 -3.06 2.72
N HIS A 57 9.49 -4.07 3.20
CA HIS A 57 9.93 -5.46 3.20
C HIS A 57 8.94 -6.38 2.49
N ASP A 58 9.42 -7.55 2.10
CA ASP A 58 8.61 -8.63 1.50
C ASP A 58 7.73 -8.13 0.34
N VAL A 59 8.27 -7.24 -0.50
CA VAL A 59 7.53 -6.63 -1.61
C VAL A 59 7.27 -7.70 -2.66
N ARG A 60 5.99 -8.01 -2.91
CA ARG A 60 5.56 -8.97 -3.92
C ARG A 60 4.77 -8.26 -4.99
N ALA A 61 5.15 -8.47 -6.25
CA ALA A 61 4.46 -7.92 -7.39
C ALA A 61 3.51 -8.95 -7.99
N PHE A 62 2.29 -8.52 -8.27
CA PHE A 62 1.26 -9.29 -8.91
C PHE A 62 0.82 -8.59 -10.18
N VAL A 63 0.74 -9.32 -11.28
CA VAL A 63 0.32 -8.76 -12.57
C VAL A 63 -1.01 -9.37 -12.97
N ALA A 64 -1.97 -8.49 -13.27
CA ALA A 64 -3.25 -8.82 -13.87
C ALA A 64 -3.26 -8.36 -15.33
N LEU A 65 -3.85 -9.19 -16.18
CA LEU A 65 -3.97 -8.96 -17.61
C LEU A 65 -5.45 -8.81 -17.96
N GLY A 66 -5.88 -7.57 -18.22
CA GLY A 66 -7.30 -7.22 -18.37
C GLY A 66 -8.14 -7.68 -17.17
N ARG A 67 -9.16 -8.52 -17.41
CA ARG A 67 -10.08 -9.01 -16.37
C ARG A 67 -9.58 -10.25 -15.61
N ARG A 68 -8.38 -10.76 -15.92
CA ARG A 68 -7.83 -11.96 -15.26
C ARG A 68 -7.40 -11.63 -13.82
N ARG A 69 -7.42 -12.65 -12.96
CA ARG A 69 -6.90 -12.53 -11.58
C ARG A 69 -5.40 -12.26 -11.61
N ALA A 70 -4.94 -11.32 -10.76
CA ALA A 70 -3.53 -11.01 -10.60
C ALA A 70 -2.75 -12.25 -10.12
N LYS A 71 -1.59 -12.50 -10.74
CA LYS A 71 -0.68 -13.61 -10.39
C LYS A 71 0.63 -13.03 -9.87
N CYS A 72 1.19 -13.61 -8.81
CA CYS A 72 2.50 -13.21 -8.30
C CYS A 72 3.56 -13.52 -9.36
N VAL A 73 4.34 -12.51 -9.76
CA VAL A 73 5.39 -12.65 -10.79
C VAL A 73 6.80 -12.60 -10.21
N GLY A 74 6.97 -11.98 -9.05
CA GLY A 74 8.28 -11.79 -8.44
C GLY A 74 8.22 -11.10 -7.09
N TRP A 75 9.39 -10.97 -6.47
CA TRP A 75 9.51 -10.41 -5.13
C TRP A 75 10.85 -9.70 -4.91
N ILE A 76 10.86 -8.75 -3.98
CA ILE A 76 12.03 -8.05 -3.45
C ILE A 76 11.97 -8.18 -1.93
N ARG A 77 13.03 -8.69 -1.31
CA ARG A 77 13.07 -8.90 0.15
C ARG A 77 13.03 -7.58 0.93
N THR A 78 13.81 -6.60 0.48
CA THR A 78 13.86 -5.27 1.08
C THR A 78 13.99 -4.24 -0.04
N LEU A 79 13.08 -3.27 -0.06
CA LEU A 79 13.09 -2.15 -0.98
C LEU A 79 13.42 -0.87 -0.19
N PRO A 80 14.65 -0.34 -0.30
CA PRO A 80 15.01 0.91 0.36
C PRO A 80 14.22 2.09 -0.22
N PRO A 81 14.24 3.27 0.42
CA PRO A 81 13.77 4.51 -0.18
C PRO A 81 14.49 4.73 -1.51
N THR A 82 13.75 4.75 -2.60
CA THR A 82 14.31 4.89 -3.95
C THR A 82 14.08 6.27 -4.54
N GLY A 83 13.23 7.10 -3.92
CA GLY A 83 12.75 8.34 -4.53
C GLY A 83 12.11 8.02 -5.88
N ASP A 84 12.46 8.74 -6.93
CA ASP A 84 11.89 8.52 -8.27
C ASP A 84 12.61 7.45 -9.11
N LYS A 85 13.67 6.82 -8.58
CA LYS A 85 14.40 5.80 -9.33
C LYS A 85 13.76 4.41 -9.14
N PRO A 86 13.15 3.80 -10.16
CA PRO A 86 12.52 2.50 -10.00
C PRO A 86 13.52 1.37 -9.77
N SER A 87 13.15 0.44 -8.89
CA SER A 87 13.79 -0.87 -8.74
C SER A 87 13.06 -1.91 -9.57
N ARG A 88 13.82 -2.82 -10.18
CA ARG A 88 13.28 -3.94 -10.95
C ARG A 88 12.97 -5.10 -10.04
N VAL A 89 11.77 -5.66 -10.16
CA VAL A 89 11.41 -6.91 -9.48
C VAL A 89 11.98 -8.08 -10.28
N ALA A 90 12.68 -8.99 -9.60
CA ALA A 90 13.14 -10.23 -10.20
C ALA A 90 11.95 -11.15 -10.53
N ILE A 91 11.66 -11.30 -11.82
CA ILE A 91 10.59 -12.16 -12.33
C ILE A 91 11.12 -13.59 -12.55
N ASN A 92 10.34 -14.60 -12.18
CA ASN A 92 10.70 -16.00 -12.43
C ASN A 92 10.47 -16.42 -13.91
N ALA A 93 11.10 -17.51 -14.35
CA ALA A 93 11.05 -17.98 -15.73
C ALA A 93 9.60 -18.24 -16.21
N ASP A 94 8.80 -18.96 -15.42
CA ASP A 94 7.39 -19.27 -15.74
C ASP A 94 6.54 -18.01 -15.94
N SER A 95 6.77 -16.96 -15.14
CA SER A 95 6.04 -15.69 -15.27
C SER A 95 6.50 -14.90 -16.47
N ARG A 96 7.77 -15.00 -16.85
CA ARG A 96 8.31 -14.41 -18.08
C ARG A 96 7.71 -15.06 -19.32
N GLU A 97 7.60 -16.38 -19.35
CA GLU A 97 6.96 -17.10 -20.48
C GLU A 97 5.50 -16.66 -20.66
N ARG A 98 4.73 -16.62 -19.56
CA ARG A 98 3.35 -16.11 -19.57
C ARG A 98 3.23 -14.66 -20.01
N TRP A 99 4.24 -13.83 -19.71
CA TRP A 99 4.30 -12.45 -20.18
C TRP A 99 4.46 -12.39 -21.70
N ILE A 100 5.37 -13.20 -22.25
CA ILE A 100 5.63 -13.28 -23.70
C ILE A 100 4.39 -13.80 -24.43
N GLU A 101 3.72 -14.82 -23.90
CA GLU A 101 2.44 -15.30 -24.42
C GLU A 101 1.39 -14.17 -24.46
N TRP A 102 1.37 -13.34 -23.41
CA TRP A 102 0.45 -12.22 -23.33
C TRP A 102 0.80 -11.09 -24.33
N GLN A 103 2.07 -10.74 -24.52
CA GLN A 103 2.50 -9.82 -25.58
C GLN A 103 2.03 -10.28 -26.96
N GLY A 104 2.10 -11.59 -27.22
CA GLY A 104 1.58 -12.19 -28.45
C GLY A 104 0.07 -12.05 -28.61
N ALA A 105 -0.69 -12.04 -27.50
CA ALA A 105 -2.13 -11.87 -27.47
C ALA A 105 -2.59 -10.40 -27.48
N GLU A 106 -1.81 -9.46 -26.91
CA GLU A 106 -2.03 -8.01 -26.90
C GLU A 106 -2.19 -7.41 -28.29
N ARG A 107 -1.33 -7.84 -29.23
CA ARG A 107 -1.37 -7.44 -30.65
C ARG A 107 -2.73 -7.66 -31.31
N ARG A 108 -3.61 -8.46 -30.69
CA ARG A 108 -4.95 -8.77 -31.20
C ARG A 108 -6.09 -8.06 -30.44
N GLY A 109 -5.83 -7.31 -29.37
CA GLY A 109 -6.94 -6.80 -28.56
C GLY A 109 -6.69 -5.79 -27.43
N GLY A 110 -5.51 -5.16 -27.34
CA GLY A 110 -5.26 -3.98 -26.49
C GLY A 110 -5.77 -4.11 -25.04
N ARG A 111 -5.19 -5.01 -24.24
CA ARG A 111 -5.57 -5.20 -22.84
C ARG A 111 -4.59 -4.47 -21.93
N ASP A 112 -5.16 -3.75 -20.97
CA ASP A 112 -4.36 -3.07 -19.96
C ASP A 112 -3.60 -4.05 -19.06
N VAL A 113 -2.33 -3.72 -18.78
CA VAL A 113 -1.55 -4.33 -17.70
C VAL A 113 -1.85 -3.59 -16.42
N VAL A 114 -2.19 -4.35 -15.40
CA VAL A 114 -2.38 -3.82 -14.08
C VAL A 114 -1.40 -4.52 -13.15
N VAL A 115 -0.69 -3.73 -12.35
CA VAL A 115 0.20 -4.23 -11.31
C VAL A 115 -0.42 -3.95 -9.95
N GLU A 116 -0.59 -5.01 -9.17
CA GLU A 116 -0.90 -4.95 -7.75
C GLU A 116 0.37 -5.29 -6.97
N VAL A 117 0.55 -4.71 -5.78
CA VAL A 117 1.71 -4.99 -4.92
C VAL A 117 1.26 -5.24 -3.51
N THR A 118 1.91 -6.19 -2.84
CA THR A 118 1.81 -6.33 -1.39
C THR A 118 3.19 -6.13 -0.76
N PHE A 119 3.26 -5.52 0.41
CA PHE A 119 4.52 -5.29 1.11
C PHE A 119 4.27 -5.07 2.60
N ARG A 120 5.29 -5.28 3.42
CA ARG A 120 5.29 -4.93 4.83
C ARG A 120 6.01 -3.60 5.03
N ASP A 121 5.41 -2.70 5.81
CA ASP A 121 6.11 -1.49 6.21
C ASP A 121 7.12 -1.77 7.35
N HIS A 122 7.82 -0.72 7.76
CA HIS A 122 8.81 -0.77 8.84
C HIS A 122 8.23 -1.13 10.22
N THR A 123 6.91 -1.00 10.41
CA THR A 123 6.20 -1.40 11.64
C THR A 123 5.73 -2.86 11.60
N GLY A 124 5.87 -3.52 10.46
CA GLY A 124 5.39 -4.88 10.22
C GLY A 124 3.95 -4.95 9.72
N GLN A 125 3.27 -3.82 9.54
CA GLN A 125 1.92 -3.80 8.96
C GLN A 125 2.00 -4.22 7.49
N HIS A 126 1.11 -5.13 7.10
CA HIS A 126 1.02 -5.62 5.74
C HIS A 126 0.02 -4.78 4.95
N TRP A 127 0.45 -4.32 3.78
CA TRP A 127 -0.29 -3.45 2.90
C TRP A 127 -0.46 -4.09 1.53
N ARG A 128 -1.57 -3.79 0.88
CA ARG A 128 -1.83 -4.09 -0.52
C ARG A 128 -2.14 -2.79 -1.26
N ARG A 129 -1.43 -2.55 -2.35
CA ARG A 129 -1.81 -1.59 -3.38
C ARG A 129 -2.57 -2.33 -4.47
N ASP A 130 -3.83 -1.98 -4.66
CA ASP A 130 -4.68 -2.62 -5.66
C ASP A 130 -4.53 -2.01 -7.06
N ARG A 131 -5.36 -2.50 -7.99
CA ARG A 131 -5.38 -2.07 -9.40
C ARG A 131 -5.70 -0.59 -9.62
N THR A 132 -6.39 0.04 -8.68
CA THR A 132 -6.76 1.45 -8.73
C THR A 132 -5.67 2.35 -8.15
N GLY A 133 -4.64 1.74 -7.55
CA GLY A 133 -3.59 2.43 -6.82
C GLY A 133 -3.95 2.71 -5.37
N ALA A 134 -5.11 2.26 -4.89
CA ALA A 134 -5.52 2.42 -3.50
C ALA A 134 -4.76 1.46 -2.58
N PHE A 135 -4.40 1.94 -1.39
CA PHE A 135 -3.76 1.14 -0.35
C PHE A 135 -4.81 0.64 0.65
N ALA A 136 -4.72 -0.65 0.97
CA ALA A 136 -5.49 -1.27 2.04
C ALA A 136 -4.55 -2.06 2.95
N ALA A 137 -4.72 -1.91 4.26
CA ALA A 137 -4.12 -2.82 5.22
C ALA A 137 -4.75 -4.22 5.04
N ILE A 138 -3.91 -5.25 5.06
CA ILE A 138 -4.35 -6.64 4.97
C ILE A 138 -3.79 -7.42 6.16
N ASP A 139 -4.58 -8.35 6.68
CA ASP A 139 -4.10 -9.26 7.71
C ASP A 139 -3.14 -10.27 7.07
N GLY A 140 -1.98 -10.45 7.71
CA GLY A 140 -0.87 -11.28 7.22
C GLY A 140 -0.80 -12.66 7.87
#